data_AF-A0A6C0CNX8-F1
#
_entry.id   AF-A0A6C0CNX8-F1
#
_cell.length_a   1.000
_cell.length_b   1.000
_cell.length_c   1.000
_cell.angle_alpha   90.00
_cell.angle_beta   90.00
_cell.angle_gamma   90.00
#
_symmetry.space_group_name_H-M   'P 1'
#
loop_
_entity.id
_entity.type
_entity.pdbx_description
1 polymer ?
#
loop_
_entity_poly.entity_id
_entity_poly.type
_entity_poly.pdbx_seq_one_letter_code
_entity_poly.pdbx_strand_id
1 'polypeptide(L)'
;MTSKEQYCDYKLYLKHRQANSHYNEAIKLKNTQPNVNWIKNCSIELHKSIILNPHNTDSLMLLDELLKPNPVNPLLTKVLCETYKKEALVELRKCYSATDLRKKY
;
A
#
# COMPACT_ATOMS: atom_id res chain seq x y z
N MET A 1 -8.20 -29.42 -9.22
CA MET A 1 -8.67 -28.04 -9.05
C MET A 1 -10.18 -28.06 -8.86
N THR A 2 -10.65 -27.80 -7.64
CA THR A 2 -12.08 -27.68 -7.34
C THR A 2 -12.59 -26.27 -7.70
N SER A 3 -13.90 -26.11 -7.92
CA SER A 3 -14.50 -24.78 -8.18
C SER A 3 -14.22 -23.77 -7.03
N LYS A 4 -14.08 -24.27 -5.80
CA LYS A 4 -13.69 -23.49 -4.63
C LYS A 4 -12.25 -23.00 -4.71
N GLU A 5 -11.30 -23.84 -5.16
CA GLU A 5 -9.90 -23.44 -5.36
C GLU A 5 -9.80 -22.36 -6.45
N GLN A 6 -10.46 -22.55 -7.58
CA GLN A 6 -10.48 -21.56 -8.67
C GLN A 6 -11.04 -20.19 -8.22
N TYR A 7 -12.09 -20.19 -7.39
CA TYR A 7 -12.66 -18.96 -6.84
C TYR A 7 -11.70 -18.26 -5.86
N CYS A 8 -11.02 -19.01 -5.01
CA CYS A 8 -10.00 -18.48 -4.09
C CYS A 8 -8.82 -17.85 -4.84
N ASP A 9 -8.34 -18.53 -5.88
CA ASP A 9 -7.24 -18.05 -6.73
C ASP A 9 -7.64 -16.78 -7.48
N TYR A 10 -8.87 -16.73 -8.00
CA TYR A 10 -9.40 -15.54 -8.66
C TYR A 10 -9.54 -14.35 -7.69
N LYS A 11 -10.03 -14.57 -6.48
CA LYS A 11 -10.11 -13.50 -5.45
C LYS A 11 -8.73 -12.98 -5.07
N LEU A 12 -7.75 -13.87 -4.94
CA LEU A 12 -6.36 -13.51 -4.66
C LEU A 12 -5.75 -12.72 -5.81
N TYR A 13 -5.98 -13.15 -7.06
CA TYR A 13 -5.56 -12.44 -8.26
C TYR A 13 -6.12 -11.01 -8.30
N LEU A 14 -7.41 -10.82 -8.03
CA LEU A 14 -8.03 -9.48 -7.99
C LEU A 14 -7.39 -8.60 -6.91
N LYS A 15 -7.09 -9.17 -5.74
CA LYS A 15 -6.40 -8.48 -4.65
C LYS A 15 -5.00 -8.02 -5.05
N HIS A 16 -4.23 -8.88 -5.73
CA HIS A 16 -2.90 -8.53 -6.25
C HIS A 16 -2.96 -7.48 -7.37
N ARG A 17 -3.93 -7.58 -8.28
CA ARG A 17 -4.15 -6.58 -9.33
C ARG A 17 -4.45 -5.20 -8.72
N GLN A 18 -5.28 -5.15 -7.68
CA GLN A 18 -5.58 -3.91 -6.99
C GLN A 18 -4.35 -3.37 -6.23
N ALA A 19 -3.55 -4.23 -5.60
CA ALA A 19 -2.27 -3.83 -5.01
C ALA A 19 -1.35 -3.14 -6.03
N ASN A 20 -1.21 -3.73 -7.23
CA ASN A 20 -0.42 -3.14 -8.32
C ASN A 20 -0.99 -1.79 -8.79
N SER A 21 -2.31 -1.64 -8.80
CA SER A 21 -2.95 -0.36 -9.13
C SER A 21 -2.58 0.73 -8.12
N HIS A 22 -2.62 0.42 -6.82
CA HIS A 22 -2.20 1.35 -5.77
C HIS A 22 -0.72 1.72 -5.86
N TYR A 23 0.15 0.75 -6.15
CA TYR A 23 1.57 1.01 -6.40
C TYR A 23 1.80 1.96 -7.58
N ASN A 24 1.13 1.73 -8.71
CA ASN A 24 1.24 2.60 -9.88
C ASN A 24 0.75 4.03 -9.58
N GLU A 25 -0.29 4.17 -8.76
CA GLU A 25 -0.78 5.48 -8.33
C GLU A 25 0.22 6.19 -7.41
N ALA A 26 0.88 5.45 -6.50
CA ALA A 26 1.98 5.99 -5.70
C ALA A 26 3.13 6.51 -6.57
N ILE A 27 3.50 5.80 -7.65
CA ILE A 27 4.52 6.27 -8.60
C ILE A 27 4.08 7.57 -9.28
N LYS A 28 2.84 7.66 -9.74
CA LYS A 28 2.33 8.90 -10.35
C LYS A 28 2.41 10.07 -9.37
N LEU A 29 2.00 9.86 -8.12
CA LEU A 29 2.08 10.86 -7.06
C LEU A 29 3.53 11.30 -6.77
N LYS A 30 4.49 10.35 -6.80
CA LYS A 30 5.93 10.66 -6.68
C LYS A 30 6.44 11.49 -7.87
N ASN A 31 5.95 11.23 -9.08
CA ASN A 31 6.41 11.94 -10.29
C ASN A 31 5.74 13.33 -10.47
N THR A 32 4.59 13.57 -9.83
CA THR A 32 3.82 14.83 -9.96
C THR A 32 4.17 15.85 -8.85
N GLN A 33 5.41 15.83 -8.35
CA GLN A 33 5.92 16.82 -7.38
C GLN A 33 5.86 18.24 -7.97
N PRO A 34 5.60 19.31 -7.16
CA PRO A 34 5.50 19.35 -5.70
C PRO A 34 4.06 19.66 -5.24
N ASN A 35 3.14 18.70 -5.33
CA ASN A 35 1.79 18.91 -4.76
C ASN A 35 1.85 18.85 -3.22
N VAL A 36 1.17 19.76 -2.51
CA VAL A 36 1.31 19.99 -1.05
C VAL A 36 1.16 18.73 -0.18
N ASN A 37 0.48 17.69 -0.68
CA ASN A 37 0.26 16.42 0.04
C ASN A 37 0.79 15.17 -0.67
N TRP A 38 1.70 15.31 -1.63
CA TRP A 38 2.16 14.19 -2.45
C TRP A 38 2.77 13.06 -1.60
N ILE A 39 3.52 13.39 -0.54
CA ILE A 39 4.15 12.40 0.37
C ILE A 39 3.08 11.61 1.12
N LYS A 40 2.08 12.30 1.67
CA LYS A 40 0.97 11.68 2.40
C LYS A 40 0.24 10.69 1.49
N ASN A 41 -0.22 11.17 0.33
CA ASN A 41 -1.01 10.35 -0.59
C ASN A 41 -0.19 9.17 -1.12
N CYS A 42 1.08 9.40 -1.48
CA CYS A 42 1.98 8.35 -1.92
C CYS A 42 2.16 7.27 -0.85
N SER A 43 2.40 7.67 0.41
CA SER A 43 2.55 6.73 1.53
C SER A 43 1.27 5.92 1.80
N ILE A 44 0.10 6.55 1.74
CA ILE A 44 -1.19 5.86 1.87
C ILE A 44 -1.35 4.81 0.78
N GLU A 45 -1.11 5.16 -0.48
CA GLU A 45 -1.20 4.24 -1.62
C GLU A 45 -0.21 3.07 -1.50
N LEU A 46 1.03 3.32 -1.06
CA LEU A 46 2.00 2.26 -0.80
C LEU A 46 1.55 1.33 0.32
N HIS A 47 1.00 1.86 1.41
CA HIS A 47 0.43 1.04 2.47
C HIS A 47 -0.75 0.20 1.98
N LYS A 48 -1.63 0.74 1.13
CA LYS A 48 -2.71 -0.05 0.52
C LYS A 48 -2.15 -1.20 -0.30
N SER A 49 -1.15 -0.93 -1.15
CA SER A 49 -0.46 -1.97 -1.92
C SER A 49 0.10 -3.08 -1.03
N ILE A 50 0.83 -2.72 0.03
CA ILE A 50 1.46 -3.68 0.96
C ILE A 50 0.42 -4.48 1.75
N ILE A 51 -0.68 -3.86 2.19
CA ILE A 51 -1.76 -4.56 2.92
C ILE A 51 -2.44 -5.58 2.00
N LEU A 52 -2.65 -5.21 0.74
CA LEU A 52 -3.29 -6.09 -0.24
C LEU A 52 -2.35 -7.19 -0.73
N ASN A 53 -1.07 -6.87 -0.91
CA ASN A 53 -0.02 -7.80 -1.28
C ASN A 53 1.25 -7.57 -0.44
N PRO A 54 1.41 -8.31 0.67
CA PRO A 54 2.61 -8.20 1.51
C PRO A 54 3.92 -8.58 0.81
N HIS A 55 3.83 -9.30 -0.32
CA HIS A 55 4.98 -9.71 -1.12
C HIS A 55 5.35 -8.70 -2.21
N ASN A 56 4.68 -7.54 -2.28
CA ASN A 56 5.05 -6.47 -3.21
C ASN A 56 6.34 -5.78 -2.71
N THR A 57 7.49 -6.31 -3.14
CA THR A 57 8.82 -5.82 -2.78
C THR A 57 9.03 -4.38 -3.20
N ASP A 58 8.53 -3.99 -4.37
CA ASP A 58 8.72 -2.65 -4.91
C ASP A 58 8.03 -1.60 -4.04
N SER A 59 6.84 -1.91 -3.53
CA SER A 59 6.12 -1.05 -2.60
C SER A 59 6.84 -0.92 -1.26
N LEU A 60 7.45 -2.00 -0.77
CA LEU A 60 8.25 -1.99 0.46
C LEU A 60 9.53 -1.17 0.30
N MET A 61 10.25 -1.35 -0.81
CA MET A 61 11.47 -0.61 -1.12
C MET A 61 11.19 0.88 -1.25
N LEU A 62 10.12 1.25 -1.95
CA LEU A 62 9.75 2.65 -2.13
C LEU A 62 9.28 3.30 -0.82
N LEU A 63 8.59 2.56 0.05
CA LEU A 63 8.25 3.05 1.39
C LEU A 63 9.50 3.24 2.26
N ASP A 64 10.47 2.32 2.17
CA ASP A 64 11.75 2.44 2.87
C ASP A 64 12.56 3.64 2.37
N GLU A 65 12.57 3.92 1.06
CA GLU A 65 13.15 5.15 0.51
C GLU A 65 12.56 6.42 1.11
N LEU A 66 11.24 6.47 1.33
CA LEU A 66 10.56 7.62 1.94
C LEU A 66 10.89 7.77 3.45
N LEU A 67 11.20 6.66 4.12
CA LEU A 67 11.58 6.61 5.53
C LEU A 67 13.07 6.86 5.77
N LYS A 68 13.92 6.63 4.75
CA LYS A 68 15.35 6.85 4.87
C LYS A 68 15.60 8.31 5.26
N PRO A 69 16.40 8.55 6.31
CA PRO A 69 16.80 9.90 6.65
C PRO A 69 17.67 10.43 5.51
N ASN A 70 17.10 11.28 4.67
CA ASN A 70 17.90 12.20 3.88
C ASN A 70 18.61 13.12 4.89
N PRO A 71 19.91 13.44 4.74
CA PRO A 71 20.73 14.03 5.81
C PRO A 71 20.27 15.42 6.29
N VAL A 72 19.23 16.00 5.69
CA VAL A 72 18.70 17.33 6.02
C VAL A 72 17.30 17.27 6.64
N ASN A 73 16.44 16.31 6.26
CA ASN A 73 15.13 16.04 6.88
C ASN A 73 14.56 14.73 6.30
N PRO A 74 14.16 13.73 7.12
CA PRO A 74 13.37 12.61 6.62
C PRO A 74 12.04 13.12 6.06
N LEU A 75 11.69 12.71 4.84
CA LEU A 75 10.42 13.09 4.19
C LEU A 75 9.22 12.51 4.94
N LEU A 76 9.41 11.35 5.59
CA LEU A 76 8.40 10.67 6.38
C LEU A 76 8.97 10.27 7.74
N THR A 77 8.37 10.74 8.84
CA THR A 77 8.70 10.27 10.18
C THR A 77 8.00 8.94 10.48
N LYS A 78 8.54 8.14 11.41
CA LYS A 78 7.90 6.88 11.85
C LYS A 78 6.47 7.08 12.34
N VAL A 79 6.19 8.21 13.01
CA VAL A 79 4.86 8.57 13.51
C VAL A 79 3.87 8.80 12.37
N LEU A 80 4.29 9.54 11.33
CA LEU A 80 3.46 9.78 10.15
C LEU A 80 3.23 8.49 9.35
N CYS A 81 4.24 7.63 9.23
CA CYS A 81 4.13 6.33 8.58
C CYS A 81 3.05 5.44 9.24
N GLU A 82 3.06 5.30 10.57
CA GLU A 82 2.01 4.55 11.27
C GLU A 82 0.63 5.21 11.15
N THR A 83 0.58 6.55 11.05
CA THR A 83 -0.67 7.27 10.82
C THR A 83 -1.25 6.97 9.43
N TYR A 84 -0.43 7.06 8.38
CA TYR A 84 -0.84 6.80 7.01
C TYR A 84 -1.19 5.34 6.76
N LYS A 85 -0.52 4.41 7.45
CA LYS A 85 -0.92 3.00 7.48
C LYS A 85 -2.31 2.79 8.08
N LYS A 86 -2.65 3.51 9.15
CA LYS A 86 -4.01 3.48 9.74
C LYS A 86 -5.03 4.08 8.78
N GLU A 87 -4.72 5.20 8.12
CA GLU A 87 -5.59 5.80 7.11
C GLU A 87 -5.84 4.83 5.94
N ALA A 88 -4.79 4.17 5.42
CA ALA A 88 -4.91 3.15 4.39
C ALA A 88 -5.80 1.98 4.82
N LEU A 89 -5.68 1.51 6.07
CA LEU A 89 -6.55 0.47 6.62
C LEU A 89 -8.01 0.91 6.71
N VAL A 90 -8.28 2.15 7.13
CA VAL A 90 -9.62 2.71 7.21
C VAL A 90 -10.25 2.78 5.82
N GLU A 91 -9.50 3.18 4.80
CA GLU A 91 -9.99 3.22 3.42
C GLU A 91 -10.24 1.81 2.85
N LEU A 92 -9.32 0.87 3.05
CA LEU A 92 -9.52 -0.51 2.56
C LEU A 92 -10.72 -1.20 3.23
N ARG A 93 -11.02 -0.89 4.48
CA ARG A 93 -12.20 -1.43 5.19
C ARG A 93 -13.53 -1.02 4.57
N LYS A 94 -13.58 0.00 3.71
CA LYS A 94 -14.79 0.34 2.95
C LYS A 94 -15.11 -0.69 1.86
N CYS A 95 -14.10 -1.41 1.37
CA CYS A 95 -14.22 -2.33 0.24
C CYS A 95 -13.91 -3.79 0.60
N TYR A 96 -13.22 -4.03 1.71
CA TYR A 96 -12.77 -5.35 2.14
C TYR A 96 -13.24 -5.69 3.55
N SER A 97 -13.57 -6.97 3.76
CA SER A 97 -13.86 -7.50 5.08
C SER A 97 -12.60 -7.53 5.96
N ALA A 98 -12.80 -7.52 7.29
CA ALA A 98 -11.69 -7.65 8.24
C ALA A 98 -10.91 -8.97 8.08
N THR A 99 -11.59 -10.04 7.65
CA THR A 99 -10.98 -11.34 7.36
C THR A 99 -10.14 -11.31 6.09
N ASP A 100 -10.51 -10.54 5.08
CA ASP A 100 -9.74 -10.38 3.84
C ASP A 100 -8.46 -9.54 4.04
N LEU A 101 -8.48 -8.63 5.01
CA LEU A 101 -7.34 -7.75 5.36
C LEU A 101 -6.43 -8.33 6.45
N ARG A 102 -6.83 -9.40 7.14
CA ARG A 102 -5.96 -10.10 8.09
C ARG A 102 -4.80 -10.74 7.35
N LYS A 103 -3.57 -10.56 7.85
CA LYS A 103 -2.44 -11.40 7.45
C LYS A 103 -2.82 -12.85 7.80
N LYS A 104 -3.04 -13.69 6.80
CA LYS A 104 -2.96 -15.13 6.99
C LYS A 104 -1.47 -15.42 7.12
N TYR A 105 -1.05 -15.65 8.36
CA TYR A 105 0.29 -16.10 8.71
C TYR A 105 0.50 -17.51 8.19
#